data_AF-A0A9Q8PDL8-F1
#
_entry.id   AF-A0A9Q8PDL8-F1
#
_cell.length_a   1.000
_cell.length_b   1.000
_cell.length_c   1.000
_cell.angle_alpha   90.00
_cell.angle_beta   90.00
_cell.angle_gamma   90.00
#
_symmetry.space_group_name_H-M   'P 1'
#
loop_
_entity.id
_entity.type
_entity.pdbx_description
1 polymer ?
#
loop_
_entity_poly.entity_id
_entity_poly.type
_entity_poly.pdbx_seq_one_letter_code
_entity_poly.pdbx_strand_id
1 'polypeptide(L)'
;MRRTRRSRIDNYFQNFFTWTESNDADSTGSFNGGFEGNQEMLARYVGRDVHKLPLIAPGLKYNRGAGLRMALEVSAGTAGSFDGMHCELVDTRSKKPDAVIWGHNYGIVVNKSCQRLYDEGQRHLFATFEMIALDCWKDQNMSCYFVTDDPIMQRFKGSWVYDTTEVPPPEEANTIEELAEKLGLDAQQLKRTVTNTTPPSTINPLTS
;
A
#
# COMPACT_ATOMS: atom_id res chain seq x y z
N MET A 1 20.56 32.29 -1.31
CA MET A 1 20.59 31.40 -2.49
C MET A 1 19.59 30.26 -2.25
N ARG A 2 18.39 30.32 -2.84
CA ARG A 2 17.37 29.25 -2.68
C ARG A 2 17.85 28.03 -3.47
N ARG A 3 18.28 26.97 -2.77
CA ARG A 3 18.57 25.66 -3.38
C ARG A 3 17.28 25.12 -3.98
N THR A 4 17.26 24.93 -5.29
CA THR A 4 16.23 24.19 -6.04
C THR A 4 16.14 22.79 -5.45
N ARG A 5 14.97 22.45 -4.88
CA ARG A 5 14.69 21.12 -4.33
C ARG A 5 14.40 20.19 -5.50
N ARG A 6 15.31 19.25 -5.76
CA ARG A 6 15.06 18.13 -6.69
C ARG A 6 14.04 17.20 -6.03
N SER A 7 12.98 16.89 -6.74
CA SER A 7 11.91 16.01 -6.29
C SER A 7 11.92 14.71 -7.11
N ARG A 8 11.69 13.58 -6.43
CA ARG A 8 11.65 12.23 -7.00
C ARG A 8 10.29 11.60 -6.77
N ILE A 9 9.78 10.87 -7.76
CA ILE A 9 8.53 10.11 -7.67
C ILE A 9 8.63 8.74 -8.35
N ASP A 10 7.97 7.74 -7.76
CA ASP A 10 7.58 6.51 -8.47
C ASP A 10 6.08 6.20 -8.41
N ASN A 11 5.67 5.22 -9.21
CA ASN A 11 4.32 4.63 -9.24
C ASN A 11 4.28 3.41 -8.31
N TYR A 12 3.39 3.40 -7.32
CA TYR A 12 3.37 2.36 -6.29
C TYR A 12 2.03 1.63 -6.20
N PHE A 13 2.04 0.29 -6.16
CA PHE A 13 0.96 -0.59 -5.70
C PHE A 13 1.30 -2.10 -5.67
N GLN A 14 1.12 -2.78 -4.51
CA GLN A 14 0.78 -4.23 -4.37
C GLN A 14 0.51 -4.63 -2.91
N ASN A 15 -0.59 -5.37 -2.61
CA ASN A 15 -0.99 -5.75 -1.24
C ASN A 15 -0.71 -7.23 -0.90
N PHE A 16 -0.74 -7.61 0.40
CA PHE A 16 -1.77 -8.50 1.01
C PHE A 16 -1.38 -9.17 2.37
N PHE A 17 -2.29 -9.21 3.37
CA PHE A 17 -2.42 -10.26 4.44
C PHE A 17 -3.85 -10.28 5.01
N THR A 18 -4.56 -11.42 5.05
CA THR A 18 -5.81 -11.57 5.82
C THR A 18 -5.49 -12.28 7.12
N TRP A 19 -5.88 -11.71 8.26
CA TRP A 19 -5.71 -12.35 9.54
C TRP A 19 -7.05 -12.83 10.09
N THR A 20 -7.13 -14.10 10.45
CA THR A 20 -8.16 -14.66 11.33
C THR A 20 -7.48 -15.04 12.64
N GLU A 21 -7.71 -14.30 13.74
CA GLU A 21 -7.40 -14.85 15.07
C GLU A 21 -8.41 -15.95 15.35
N SER A 22 -7.93 -17.19 15.43
CA SER A 22 -8.61 -18.22 16.19
C SER A 22 -8.17 -18.08 17.64
N ASN A 23 -9.09 -17.73 18.54
CA ASN A 23 -8.98 -18.22 19.91
C ASN A 23 -10.28 -18.88 20.36
N ASP A 24 -10.07 -19.97 21.08
CA ASP A 24 -11.00 -20.85 21.78
C ASP A 24 -11.74 -21.92 20.96
N ALA A 25 -10.97 -22.91 20.52
CA ALA A 25 -11.43 -24.30 20.61
C ALA A 25 -10.30 -25.16 21.21
N ASP A 26 -10.50 -25.59 22.46
CA ASP A 26 -9.79 -26.74 23.01
C ASP A 26 -9.83 -27.89 21.98
N SER A 27 -8.65 -28.46 21.68
CA SER A 27 -8.38 -29.59 20.78
C SER A 27 -8.02 -29.30 19.30
N THR A 28 -6.78 -29.71 18.96
CA THR A 28 -6.18 -29.95 17.63
C THR A 28 -5.88 -28.73 16.74
N GLY A 29 -4.62 -28.25 16.84
CA GLY A 29 -4.06 -27.22 15.96
C GLY A 29 -4.05 -27.64 14.49
N SER A 30 -4.87 -26.98 13.69
CA SER A 30 -4.91 -27.09 12.23
C SER A 30 -4.26 -25.84 11.63
N PHE A 31 -2.94 -25.83 11.50
CA PHE A 31 -2.17 -24.74 10.87
C PHE A 31 -2.25 -24.83 9.33
N ASN A 32 -3.43 -24.57 8.75
CA ASN A 32 -3.64 -24.69 7.30
C ASN A 32 -3.57 -23.35 6.54
N GLY A 33 -2.99 -22.30 7.13
CA GLY A 33 -2.84 -20.97 6.53
C GLY A 33 -4.17 -20.24 6.33
N GLY A 34 -4.10 -18.98 5.86
CA GLY A 34 -5.27 -18.18 5.51
C GLY A 34 -5.85 -18.54 4.14
N PHE A 35 -6.68 -17.65 3.57
CA PHE A 35 -7.35 -17.85 2.28
C PHE A 35 -6.91 -16.84 1.20
N GLU A 36 -5.72 -16.26 1.35
CA GLU A 36 -5.17 -15.23 0.46
C GLU A 36 -5.04 -15.69 -1.00
N GLY A 37 -4.80 -16.98 -1.20
CA GLY A 37 -4.75 -17.61 -2.53
C GLY A 37 -6.12 -18.02 -3.08
N ASN A 38 -7.21 -17.82 -2.33
CA ASN A 38 -8.55 -18.23 -2.73
C ASN A 38 -9.41 -17.03 -3.17
N GLN A 39 -9.41 -16.76 -4.48
CA GLN A 39 -10.16 -15.68 -5.10
C GLN A 39 -11.67 -15.72 -4.82
N GLU A 40 -12.27 -16.91 -4.67
CA GLU A 40 -13.70 -17.04 -4.35
C GLU A 40 -14.00 -16.55 -2.93
N MET A 41 -13.18 -16.96 -1.96
CA MET A 41 -13.33 -16.54 -0.57
C MET A 41 -12.99 -15.06 -0.40
N LEU A 42 -11.94 -14.57 -1.07
CA LEU A 42 -11.63 -13.14 -1.11
C LEU A 42 -12.80 -12.34 -1.68
N ALA A 43 -13.41 -12.79 -2.78
CA ALA A 43 -14.53 -12.09 -3.39
C ALA A 43 -15.77 -12.07 -2.47
N ARG A 44 -15.97 -13.15 -1.71
CA ARG A 44 -17.06 -13.30 -0.76
C ARG A 44 -16.92 -12.39 0.46
N TYR A 45 -15.71 -12.26 1.01
CA TYR A 45 -15.51 -11.61 2.31
C TYR A 45 -14.85 -10.23 2.23
N VAL A 46 -13.92 -10.02 1.30
CA VAL A 46 -13.15 -8.77 1.18
C VAL A 46 -13.80 -7.82 0.17
N GLY A 47 -14.29 -8.34 -0.96
CA GLY A 47 -15.07 -7.55 -1.91
C GLY A 47 -14.83 -7.88 -3.39
N ARG A 48 -15.56 -7.22 -4.28
CA ARG A 48 -15.58 -7.57 -5.72
C ARG A 48 -14.27 -7.29 -6.45
N ASP A 49 -13.51 -6.30 -6.00
CA ASP A 49 -12.28 -5.83 -6.67
C ASP A 49 -11.02 -6.61 -6.30
N VAL A 50 -11.13 -7.66 -5.48
CA VAL A 50 -9.98 -8.50 -5.06
C VAL A 50 -9.27 -9.20 -6.20
N HIS A 51 -9.96 -9.44 -7.32
CA HIS A 51 -9.36 -10.01 -8.53
C HIS A 51 -8.26 -9.12 -9.13
N LYS A 52 -8.24 -7.84 -8.76
CA LYS A 52 -7.22 -6.87 -9.15
C LYS A 52 -5.99 -6.89 -8.24
N LEU A 53 -6.05 -7.57 -7.09
CA LEU A 53 -4.96 -7.67 -6.12
C LEU A 53 -3.94 -8.73 -6.56
N PRO A 54 -2.71 -8.34 -6.90
CA PRO A 54 -1.65 -9.30 -7.18
C PRO A 54 -1.05 -9.81 -5.87
N LEU A 55 -0.72 -11.10 -5.79
CA LEU A 55 -0.11 -11.71 -4.60
C LEU A 55 1.34 -11.24 -4.42
N ILE A 56 1.66 -10.64 -3.27
CA ILE A 56 3.01 -10.10 -2.98
C ILE A 56 4.10 -11.17 -2.94
N ALA A 57 3.76 -12.36 -2.45
CA ALA A 57 4.69 -13.48 -2.38
C ALA A 57 4.13 -14.68 -3.18
N PRO A 58 4.94 -15.31 -4.05
CA PRO A 58 4.50 -16.44 -4.87
C PRO A 58 3.96 -17.64 -4.07
N GLY A 59 4.38 -17.78 -2.81
CA GLY A 59 3.93 -18.85 -1.91
C GLY A 59 2.48 -18.71 -1.46
N LEU A 60 1.93 -17.49 -1.42
CA LEU A 60 0.57 -17.23 -0.90
C LEU A 60 -0.52 -17.88 -1.76
N LYS A 61 -0.25 -18.21 -3.02
CA LYS A 61 -1.20 -18.90 -3.90
C LYS A 61 -1.67 -20.25 -3.36
N TYR A 62 -0.89 -20.86 -2.46
CA TYR A 62 -1.24 -22.15 -1.84
C TYR A 62 -2.11 -22.00 -0.59
N ASN A 63 -2.21 -20.80 -0.02
CA ASN A 63 -3.07 -20.52 1.13
C ASN A 63 -4.51 -20.37 0.67
N ARG A 64 -5.21 -21.50 0.50
CA ARG A 64 -6.57 -21.54 -0.04
C ARG A 64 -7.66 -21.74 1.01
N GLY A 65 -7.33 -21.54 2.29
CA GLY A 65 -8.26 -21.65 3.41
C GLY A 65 -8.83 -23.05 3.60
N ALA A 66 -8.07 -24.11 3.33
CA ALA A 66 -8.58 -25.48 3.39
C ALA A 66 -9.09 -25.85 4.80
N GLY A 67 -8.32 -25.53 5.84
CA GLY A 67 -8.73 -25.75 7.24
C GLY A 67 -9.96 -24.94 7.62
N LEU A 68 -9.98 -23.66 7.23
CA LEU A 68 -11.11 -22.77 7.49
C LEU A 68 -12.40 -23.27 6.84
N ARG A 69 -12.35 -23.74 5.59
CA ARG A 69 -13.52 -24.31 4.91
C ARG A 69 -14.03 -25.59 5.58
N MET A 70 -13.14 -26.50 5.97
CA MET A 70 -13.54 -27.71 6.69
C MET A 70 -14.20 -27.38 8.03
N ALA A 71 -13.69 -26.39 8.77
CA ALA A 71 -14.29 -25.93 10.02
C ALA A 71 -15.68 -25.32 9.80
N LEU A 72 -15.84 -24.48 8.77
CA LEU A 72 -17.13 -23.90 8.40
C LEU A 72 -18.16 -24.96 7.97
N GLU A 73 -17.74 -26.01 7.26
CA GLU A 73 -18.60 -27.12 6.83
C GLU A 73 -19.22 -27.88 8.02
N VAL A 74 -18.49 -27.98 9.14
CA VAL A 74 -19.00 -28.59 10.39
C VAL A 74 -19.64 -27.58 11.36
N SER A 75 -19.92 -26.36 10.88
CA SER A 75 -20.52 -25.28 11.68
C SER A 75 -19.71 -24.87 12.91
N ALA A 76 -18.37 -24.97 12.83
CA ALA A 76 -17.50 -24.44 13.87
C ALA A 76 -17.70 -22.92 14.02
N GLY A 77 -17.56 -22.42 15.25
CA GLY A 77 -17.57 -20.98 15.51
C GLY A 77 -16.39 -20.28 14.83
N THR A 78 -16.59 -19.02 14.45
CA THR A 78 -15.56 -18.16 13.86
C THR A 78 -15.29 -16.96 14.74
N ALA A 79 -14.04 -16.50 14.76
CA ALA A 79 -13.63 -15.26 15.41
C ALA A 79 -12.77 -14.41 14.45
N GLY A 80 -12.62 -13.12 14.76
CA GLY A 80 -11.90 -12.15 13.93
C GLY A 80 -12.70 -11.65 12.72
N SER A 81 -11.99 -10.97 11.82
CA SER A 81 -12.55 -10.33 10.62
C SER A 81 -12.13 -11.08 9.36
N PHE A 82 -13.09 -11.39 8.49
CA PHE A 82 -12.82 -12.05 7.21
C PHE A 82 -12.53 -11.04 6.08
N ASP A 83 -12.75 -9.76 6.34
CA ASP A 83 -12.56 -8.64 5.42
C ASP A 83 -11.28 -7.84 5.70
N GLY A 84 -10.52 -8.21 6.74
CA GLY A 84 -9.27 -7.55 7.12
C GLY A 84 -8.16 -7.78 6.08
N MET A 85 -7.39 -6.73 5.76
CA MET A 85 -6.32 -6.81 4.78
C MET A 85 -5.12 -5.92 5.14
N HIS A 86 -3.95 -6.53 5.31
CA HIS A 86 -2.65 -5.84 5.32
C HIS A 86 -2.28 -5.46 3.90
N CYS A 87 -2.02 -4.18 3.70
CA CYS A 87 -1.75 -3.59 2.40
C CYS A 87 -0.40 -2.90 2.41
N GLU A 88 0.29 -2.97 1.27
CA GLU A 88 1.64 -2.45 1.17
C GLU A 88 1.78 -1.52 -0.06
N LEU A 89 2.52 -0.42 0.10
CA LEU A 89 2.94 0.40 -1.04
C LEU A 89 4.19 -0.22 -1.64
N VAL A 90 4.08 -0.90 -2.77
CA VAL A 90 5.25 -1.46 -3.49
C VAL A 90 5.48 -0.72 -4.79
N ASP A 91 6.70 -0.70 -5.30
CA ASP A 91 6.99 -0.18 -6.64
C ASP A 91 6.36 -1.05 -7.74
N THR A 92 5.34 -0.55 -8.44
CA THR A 92 4.65 -1.28 -9.52
C THR A 92 5.54 -1.62 -10.71
N ARG A 93 6.70 -0.94 -10.84
CA ARG A 93 7.64 -1.18 -11.93
C ARG A 93 8.52 -2.40 -11.65
N SER A 94 8.64 -2.80 -10.38
CA SER A 94 9.45 -3.94 -9.97
C SER A 94 8.69 -5.25 -10.18
N LYS A 95 9.41 -6.30 -10.55
CA LYS A 95 8.87 -7.67 -10.59
C LYS A 95 9.31 -8.49 -9.38
N LYS A 96 10.19 -7.94 -8.55
CA LYS A 96 10.67 -8.55 -7.33
C LYS A 96 9.52 -8.62 -6.32
N PRO A 97 9.32 -9.75 -5.64
CA PRO A 97 8.42 -9.80 -4.50
C PRO A 97 8.92 -8.83 -3.41
N ASP A 98 8.00 -8.20 -2.68
CA ASP A 98 8.34 -7.34 -1.54
C ASP A 98 9.18 -6.10 -1.92
N ALA A 99 8.85 -5.46 -3.06
CA ALA A 99 9.45 -4.19 -3.50
C ALA A 99 8.84 -2.98 -2.75
N VAL A 100 8.71 -3.09 -1.43
CA VAL A 100 7.97 -2.16 -0.58
C VAL A 100 8.69 -0.83 -0.36
N ILE A 101 7.95 0.26 -0.35
CA ILE A 101 8.48 1.61 -0.25
C ILE A 101 8.14 2.16 1.13
N TRP A 102 9.12 2.07 2.01
CA TRP A 102 8.98 2.37 3.43
C TRP A 102 9.17 3.85 3.77
N GLY A 103 9.52 4.68 2.78
CA GLY A 103 9.84 6.09 3.00
C GLY A 103 8.64 7.03 3.00
N HIS A 104 7.40 6.53 2.99
CA HIS A 104 6.19 7.35 2.81
C HIS A 104 6.08 8.50 3.84
N ASN A 105 6.57 8.30 5.06
CA ASN A 105 6.62 9.30 6.12
C ASN A 105 7.64 10.43 5.89
N TYR A 106 8.55 10.28 4.93
CA TYR A 106 9.54 11.28 4.53
C TYR A 106 9.18 11.98 3.21
N GLY A 107 7.91 11.92 2.82
CA GLY A 107 7.39 12.57 1.62
C GLY A 107 5.88 12.71 1.69
N ILE A 108 5.24 12.75 0.52
CA ILE A 108 3.79 12.76 0.39
C ILE A 108 3.34 11.67 -0.59
N VAL A 109 2.16 11.10 -0.36
CA VAL A 109 1.53 10.17 -1.30
C VAL A 109 0.33 10.85 -1.94
N VAL A 110 0.33 10.92 -3.27
CA VAL A 110 -0.72 11.57 -4.06
C VAL A 110 -1.37 10.60 -5.05
N ASN A 111 -2.65 10.79 -5.35
CA ASN A 111 -3.32 10.08 -6.44
C ASN A 111 -3.05 10.74 -7.81
N LYS A 112 -3.65 10.15 -8.86
CA LYS A 112 -3.63 10.69 -10.23
C LYS A 112 -4.19 12.11 -10.37
N SER A 113 -5.08 12.52 -9.46
CA SER A 113 -5.62 13.87 -9.39
C SER A 113 -4.72 14.85 -8.60
N CYS A 114 -3.52 14.42 -8.22
CA CYS A 114 -2.54 15.15 -7.42
C CYS A 114 -3.05 15.55 -6.03
N GLN A 115 -3.97 14.78 -5.45
CA GLN A 115 -4.51 14.99 -4.11
C GLN A 115 -3.82 14.04 -3.12
N ARG A 116 -3.49 14.54 -1.93
CA ARG A 116 -2.96 13.70 -0.84
C ARG A 116 -4.04 12.78 -0.31
N LEU A 117 -3.66 11.55 -0.01
CA LEU A 117 -4.57 10.50 0.45
C LEU A 117 -4.71 10.49 1.97
N TYR A 118 -3.60 10.70 2.68
CA TYR A 118 -3.54 10.54 4.12
C TYR A 118 -2.52 11.50 4.74
N ASP A 119 -2.53 11.65 6.06
CA ASP A 119 -1.46 12.32 6.79
C ASP A 119 -0.36 11.30 7.14
N GLU A 120 0.71 11.27 6.32
CA GLU A 120 1.77 10.27 6.36
C GLU A 120 2.51 10.25 7.71
N GLY A 121 2.47 11.35 8.46
CA GLY A 121 3.09 11.51 9.78
C GLY A 121 2.15 11.33 10.98
N GLN A 122 0.87 11.01 10.76
CA GLN A 122 -0.15 10.98 11.83
C GLN A 122 0.11 9.91 12.89
N ARG A 123 0.63 8.74 12.48
CA ARG A 123 0.87 7.58 13.35
C ARG A 123 2.22 6.92 13.02
N HIS A 124 2.52 5.83 13.73
CA HIS A 124 3.72 5.03 13.48
C HIS A 124 3.76 4.50 12.04
N LEU A 125 4.97 4.24 11.53
CA LEU A 125 5.26 3.86 10.15
C LEU A 125 4.30 2.81 9.59
N PHE A 126 4.19 1.67 10.26
CA PHE A 126 3.36 0.54 9.82
C PHE A 126 1.86 0.85 9.84
N ALA A 127 1.40 1.76 10.71
CA ALA A 127 -0.01 2.11 10.81
C ALA A 127 -0.46 3.07 9.71
N THR A 128 0.35 4.09 9.37
CA THR A 128 -0.03 5.02 8.28
C THR A 128 0.14 4.39 6.90
N PHE A 129 1.15 3.54 6.74
CA PHE A 129 1.43 2.82 5.50
C PHE A 129 0.27 1.95 5.04
N GLU A 130 -0.25 1.11 5.93
CA GLU A 130 -1.35 0.19 5.62
C GLU A 130 -2.62 0.94 5.21
N MET A 131 -2.93 2.05 5.90
CA MET A 131 -4.08 2.89 5.58
C MET A 131 -3.98 3.54 4.20
N ILE A 132 -2.79 4.04 3.84
CA ILE A 132 -2.55 4.65 2.51
C ILE A 132 -2.65 3.58 1.42
N ALA A 133 -2.07 2.40 1.64
CA ALA A 133 -2.12 1.31 0.67
C ALA A 133 -3.55 0.80 0.46
N LEU A 134 -4.34 0.71 1.54
CA LEU A 134 -5.74 0.32 1.49
C LEU A 134 -6.59 1.33 0.72
N ASP A 135 -6.44 2.64 1.00
CA ASP A 135 -7.13 3.72 0.29
C ASP A 135 -6.73 3.75 -1.20
N CYS A 136 -5.43 3.61 -1.49
CA CYS A 136 -4.93 3.55 -2.86
C CYS A 136 -5.53 2.39 -3.66
N TRP A 137 -5.70 1.22 -3.02
CA TRP A 137 -6.37 0.07 -3.63
C TRP A 137 -7.87 0.32 -3.86
N LYS A 138 -8.60 0.68 -2.80
CA LYS A 138 -10.07 0.79 -2.83
C LYS A 138 -10.54 1.93 -3.71
N ASP A 139 -9.95 3.11 -3.53
CA ASP A 139 -10.55 4.37 -3.97
C ASP A 139 -9.72 5.08 -5.04
N GLN A 140 -8.46 4.67 -5.27
CA GLN A 140 -7.54 5.33 -6.22
C GLN A 140 -7.18 4.46 -7.44
N ASN A 141 -8.00 3.45 -7.74
CA ASN A 141 -7.79 2.54 -8.87
C ASN A 141 -6.37 1.93 -8.86
N MET A 142 -5.87 1.58 -7.68
CA MET A 142 -4.59 0.92 -7.46
C MET A 142 -3.37 1.70 -7.98
N SER A 143 -3.44 3.02 -7.93
CA SER A 143 -2.36 3.86 -8.44
C SER A 143 -2.20 5.12 -7.62
N CYS A 144 -1.05 5.21 -6.97
CA CYS A 144 -0.62 6.35 -6.18
C CYS A 144 0.87 6.59 -6.41
N TYR A 145 1.29 7.83 -6.11
CA TYR A 145 2.62 8.34 -6.37
C TYR A 145 3.19 8.87 -5.06
N PHE A 146 4.31 8.33 -4.60
CA PHE A 146 5.07 8.90 -3.50
C PHE A 146 6.09 9.91 -4.02
N VAL A 147 6.08 11.09 -3.41
CA VAL A 147 6.90 12.25 -3.77
C VAL A 147 7.81 12.59 -2.61
N THR A 148 9.12 12.65 -2.85
CA THR A 148 10.11 13.09 -1.85
C THR A 148 11.19 13.97 -2.47
N ASP A 149 12.11 14.47 -1.64
CA ASP A 149 13.20 15.36 -2.07
C ASP A 149 14.57 14.67 -2.04
N ASP A 150 15.53 15.25 -2.77
CA ASP A 150 16.88 14.71 -2.88
C ASP A 150 17.61 14.60 -1.53
N PRO A 151 17.55 15.57 -0.59
CA PRO A 151 18.13 15.41 0.74
C PRO A 151 17.66 14.15 1.48
N ILE A 152 16.37 13.83 1.44
CA ILE A 152 15.83 12.59 2.02
C ILE A 152 16.38 11.36 1.28
N MET A 153 16.36 11.36 -0.05
CA MET A 153 16.89 10.24 -0.84
C MET A 153 18.37 9.98 -0.56
N GLN A 154 19.19 11.04 -0.46
CA GLN A 154 20.62 10.89 -0.12
C GLN A 154 20.83 10.40 1.31
N ARG A 155 19.98 10.83 2.26
CA ARG A 155 20.07 10.40 3.67
C ARG A 155 19.84 8.90 3.83
N PHE A 156 18.96 8.32 3.01
CA PHE A 156 18.56 6.92 3.09
C PHE A 156 19.16 6.06 1.97
N LYS A 157 20.13 6.58 1.22
CA LYS A 157 20.84 5.83 0.20
C LYS A 157 21.56 4.63 0.82
N GLY A 158 21.39 3.43 0.26
CA GLY A 158 22.00 2.22 0.83
C GLY A 158 21.17 1.61 1.97
N SER A 159 19.96 2.12 2.23
CA SER A 159 19.10 1.65 3.31
C SER A 159 17.86 0.93 2.79
N TRP A 160 17.31 0.06 3.64
CA TRP A 160 16.07 -0.67 3.40
C TRP A 160 14.86 0.22 3.09
N VAL A 161 14.93 1.54 3.32
CA VAL A 161 13.82 2.47 3.08
C VAL A 161 13.48 2.57 1.59
N TYR A 162 14.50 2.54 0.73
CA TYR A 162 14.36 2.72 -0.72
C TYR A 162 15.06 1.63 -1.55
N ASP A 163 15.89 0.76 -0.94
CA ASP A 163 16.66 -0.28 -1.65
C ASP A 163 15.93 -1.63 -1.76
N THR A 164 14.61 -1.63 -1.66
CA THR A 164 13.77 -2.84 -1.81
C THR A 164 13.47 -3.16 -3.27
N THR A 165 13.44 -2.14 -4.14
CA THR A 165 13.19 -2.26 -5.59
C THR A 165 14.48 -2.54 -6.38
N GLU A 166 14.34 -3.31 -7.45
CA GLU A 166 15.43 -3.60 -8.41
C GLU A 166 15.47 -2.61 -9.59
N VAL A 167 14.48 -1.71 -9.66
CA VAL A 167 14.29 -0.80 -10.78
C VAL A 167 15.27 0.39 -10.66
N PRO A 168 15.88 0.84 -11.78
CA PRO A 168 16.74 2.03 -11.83
C PRO A 168 16.06 3.29 -11.23
N PRO A 169 16.84 4.35 -10.91
CA PRO A 169 16.44 5.40 -9.99
C PRO A 169 15.11 6.08 -10.35
N PRO A 170 14.42 6.65 -9.34
CA PRO A 170 13.14 7.32 -9.54
C PRO A 170 13.15 8.38 -10.62
N GLU A 171 11.97 8.73 -11.11
CA GLU A 171 11.85 9.90 -11.99
C GLU A 171 12.32 11.15 -11.25
N GLU A 172 13.30 11.84 -11.81
CA GLU A 172 13.93 13.03 -11.23
C GLU A 172 13.64 14.26 -12.08
N ALA A 173 13.35 15.38 -11.43
CA ALA A 173 13.27 16.68 -12.10
C ALA A 173 13.79 17.82 -11.21
N ASN A 174 14.08 18.97 -11.82
CA ASN A 174 14.54 20.16 -11.10
C ASN A 174 13.38 21.04 -10.62
N THR A 175 12.17 20.82 -11.14
CA THR A 175 10.94 21.50 -10.74
C THR A 175 9.79 20.51 -10.55
N ILE A 176 8.75 20.89 -9.79
CA ILE A 176 7.57 20.04 -9.56
C ILE A 176 6.75 19.90 -10.84
N GLU A 177 6.75 20.93 -11.67
CA GLU A 177 6.05 20.95 -12.95
C GLU A 177 6.66 19.98 -13.95
N GLU A 178 7.99 20.02 -14.14
CA GLU A 178 8.72 19.05 -14.97
C GLU A 178 8.49 17.61 -14.46
N LEU A 179 8.44 17.44 -13.14
CA LEU A 179 8.19 16.14 -12.54
C LEU A 179 6.77 15.64 -12.85
N ALA A 180 5.76 16.50 -12.72
CA ALA A 180 4.38 16.16 -13.03
C ALA A 180 4.23 15.73 -14.50
N GLU A 181 4.86 16.46 -15.42
CA GLU A 181 4.84 16.14 -16.85
C GLU A 181 5.39 14.74 -17.15
N LYS A 182 6.52 14.37 -16.54
CA LYS A 182 7.12 13.03 -16.68
C LYS A 182 6.19 11.91 -16.21
N LEU A 183 5.35 12.19 -15.22
CA LEU A 183 4.45 11.21 -14.61
C LEU A 183 3.06 11.20 -15.23
N GLY A 184 2.78 12.12 -16.16
CA GLY A 184 1.45 12.32 -16.72
C GLY A 184 0.44 12.91 -15.73
N LEU A 185 0.92 13.72 -14.78
CA LEU A 185 0.12 14.40 -13.75
C LEU A 185 -0.08 15.89 -14.09
N ASP A 186 -1.07 16.53 -13.45
CA ASP A 186 -1.29 17.97 -13.60
C ASP A 186 -0.22 18.76 -12.83
N ALA A 187 0.61 19.50 -13.57
CA ALA A 187 1.72 20.28 -13.03
C ALA A 187 1.30 21.34 -12.00
N GLN A 188 0.19 22.04 -12.23
CA GLN A 188 -0.25 23.12 -11.34
C GLN A 188 -0.87 22.56 -10.07
N GLN A 189 -1.67 21.49 -10.18
CA GLN A 189 -2.25 20.80 -9.04
C GLN A 189 -1.18 20.14 -8.19
N LEU A 190 -0.22 19.43 -8.78
CA LEU A 190 0.87 18.82 -8.02
C LEU A 190 1.69 19.88 -7.28
N LYS A 191 2.07 20.97 -7.97
CA LYS A 191 2.77 22.09 -7.34
C LYS A 191 1.99 22.67 -6.17
N ARG A 192 0.68 22.88 -6.35
CA ARG A 192 -0.20 23.39 -5.30
C ARG A 192 -0.21 22.45 -4.10
N THR A 193 -0.36 21.14 -4.33
CA THR A 193 -0.37 20.12 -3.28
C THR A 193 0.94 20.06 -2.52
N VAL A 194 2.08 20.09 -3.23
CA VAL A 194 3.43 20.09 -2.61
C VAL A 194 3.70 21.37 -1.82
N THR A 195 3.21 22.52 -2.30
CA THR A 195 3.38 23.81 -1.61
C THR A 195 2.43 23.96 -0.43
N ASN A 196 1.28 23.28 -0.47
CA ASN A 196 0.30 23.30 0.61
C ASN A 196 0.74 22.38 1.75
N THR A 197 1.14 22.98 2.87
CA THR A 197 1.58 22.23 4.06
C THR A 197 0.42 21.75 4.93
N THR A 198 -0.83 22.06 4.59
CA THR A 198 -1.99 21.59 5.35
C THR A 198 -2.19 20.08 5.09
N PRO A 199 -2.23 19.24 6.14
CA PRO A 199 -2.56 17.81 5.97
C PRO A 199 -3.98 17.65 5.41
N PRO A 200 -4.26 16.58 4.64
CA PRO A 200 -5.62 16.31 4.19
C PRO A 200 -6.55 16.19 5.41
N SER A 201 -7.74 16.78 5.32
CA SER A 201 -8.77 16.59 6.34
C SER A 201 -9.09 15.11 6.43
N THR A 202 -8.92 14.52 7.61
CA THR A 202 -8.99 13.07 7.85
C THR A 202 -10.26 12.48 7.20
N ILE A 203 -10.09 11.62 6.19
CA ILE A 203 -11.17 10.74 5.76
C ILE A 203 -11.41 9.81 6.94
N ASN A 204 -12.60 9.88 7.53
CA ASN A 204 -12.98 9.00 8.63
C ASN A 204 -13.37 7.65 8.01
N PRO A 205 -12.56 6.59 8.12
CA PRO A 205 -12.78 5.35 7.37
C PRO A 205 -13.93 4.49 7.92
N LEU A 206 -14.73 5.01 8.86
CA LEU A 206 -15.82 4.31 9.55
C LEU A 206 -17.22 4.79 9.16
N THR A 207 -17.37 5.60 8.10
CA THR A 207 -18.68 6.03 7.60
C THR A 207 -18.86 5.72 6.13
N SER A 208 -19.15 4.46 5.82
CA SER A 208 -19.94 4.03 4.65
C SER A 208 -20.42 2.59 4.86
#